data_AF-Q0UTE3-F1
#
_entry.id   AF-Q0UTE3-F1
#
_cell.length_a   1.000
_cell.length_b   1.000
_cell.length_c   1.000
_cell.angle_alpha   90.00
_cell.angle_beta   90.00
_cell.angle_gamma   90.00
#
_symmetry.space_group_name_H-M   'P 1'
#
loop_
_entity.id
_entity.type
_entity.pdbx_description
1 polymer ?
#
loop_
_entity_poly.entity_id
_entity_poly.type
_entity_poly.pdbx_seq_one_letter_code
_entity_poly.pdbx_strand_id
1 'polypeptide(L)'
;MTKEQSGLLQRWYKGFARPEVAPTLHDDRIVAFATAIRSEPRLVINYVRQRRNSNDTMKRIAEDQDTEESPPRSGKKENPTPEPYTLATANKHLPPTILPIVERYVSGCRRRRSQNDGRRSVNTGPYRCTFGCGYRTKRAFDWRRHEETHEPQELWLCDICGQTDSHNPFLVNRKDKFLKHVADKHAEVAADAVIDKSKLEFVPRTELGCRYCGEESASWDERCRHVLGHFEDEVEKSMKRVKVVHEELHNGREVVPGECSNVASSEKIRTGVPDILN
;
A
#
# COMPACT_ATOMS: atom_id res chain seq x y z
N MET A 1 5.77 28.53 13.16
CA MET A 1 5.15 29.43 12.16
C MET A 1 4.42 30.52 12.90
N THR A 2 4.68 31.78 12.57
CA THR A 2 4.01 32.93 13.20
C THR A 2 2.60 33.11 12.63
N LYS A 3 1.67 33.71 13.39
CA LYS A 3 0.27 33.96 12.94
C LYS A 3 0.21 34.75 11.63
N GLU A 4 1.20 35.62 11.41
CA GLU A 4 1.35 36.41 10.18
C GLU A 4 1.69 35.53 8.96
N GLN A 5 2.54 34.51 9.13
CA GLN A 5 2.88 33.55 8.07
C GLN A 5 1.67 32.69 7.67
N SER A 6 0.85 32.27 8.63
CA SER A 6 -0.38 31.50 8.36
C SER A 6 -1.42 32.32 7.62
N GLY A 7 -1.60 33.60 7.97
CA GLY A 7 -2.50 34.51 7.25
C GLY A 7 -2.05 34.83 5.82
N LEU A 8 -0.75 34.75 5.55
CA LEU A 8 -0.18 34.93 4.21
C LEU A 8 -0.40 33.69 3.34
N LEU A 9 -0.18 32.49 3.90
CA LEU A 9 -0.49 31.19 3.26
C LEU A 9 -1.97 31.03 2.93
N GLN A 10 -2.86 31.45 3.81
CA GLN A 10 -4.31 31.32 3.60
C GLN A 10 -4.83 32.30 2.53
N ARG A 11 -4.27 33.51 2.47
CA ARG A 11 -4.54 34.47 1.39
C ARG A 11 -3.98 33.98 0.05
N TRP A 12 -2.78 33.40 0.07
CA TRP A 12 -2.16 32.79 -1.11
C TRP A 12 -2.98 31.62 -1.65
N TYR A 13 -3.43 30.71 -0.79
CA TYR A 13 -4.28 29.57 -1.17
C TYR A 13 -5.62 30.03 -1.79
N LYS A 14 -6.26 31.05 -1.20
CA LYS A 14 -7.52 31.62 -1.74
C LYS A 14 -7.35 32.30 -3.10
N GLY A 15 -6.18 32.87 -3.40
CA GLY A 15 -5.84 33.40 -4.72
C GLY A 15 -5.47 32.31 -5.73
N PHE A 16 -4.79 31.25 -5.29
CA PHE A 16 -4.40 30.11 -6.13
C PHE A 16 -5.60 29.23 -6.54
N ALA A 17 -6.64 29.15 -5.70
CA ALA A 17 -7.83 28.34 -5.94
C ALA A 17 -8.87 28.99 -6.89
N ARG A 18 -8.63 30.20 -7.39
CA ARG A 18 -9.49 30.87 -8.38
C ARG A 18 -8.80 30.87 -9.76
N PRO A 19 -9.20 30.01 -10.71
CA PRO A 19 -8.51 29.82 -11.98
C PRO A 19 -8.62 31.03 -12.93
N GLU A 20 -9.57 31.92 -12.70
CA GLU A 20 -10.01 32.90 -13.70
C GLU A 20 -9.23 34.22 -13.65
N VAL A 21 -8.44 34.47 -12.60
CA VAL A 21 -7.64 35.70 -12.47
C VAL A 21 -6.33 35.40 -11.76
N ALA A 22 -5.40 34.71 -12.42
CA ALA A 22 -4.04 34.56 -11.91
C ALA A 22 -3.05 35.26 -12.86
N PRO A 23 -2.51 36.44 -12.47
CA PRO A 23 -1.47 37.11 -13.23
C PRO A 23 -0.24 36.21 -13.34
N THR A 24 0.53 36.38 -14.42
CA THR A 24 1.80 35.68 -14.68
C THR A 24 2.70 35.78 -13.45
N LEU A 25 2.70 34.71 -12.66
CA LEU A 25 3.49 34.61 -11.43
C LEU A 25 4.96 34.49 -11.85
N HIS A 26 5.68 35.62 -11.77
CA HIS A 26 7.11 35.70 -12.03
C HIS A 26 7.88 34.77 -11.08
N ASP A 27 8.89 34.07 -11.61
CA ASP A 27 9.64 33.02 -10.92
C ASP A 27 10.15 33.43 -9.52
N ASP A 28 10.46 34.72 -9.31
CA ASP A 28 10.94 35.30 -8.05
C ASP A 28 9.97 35.09 -6.87
N ARG A 29 8.65 35.10 -7.13
CA ARG A 29 7.64 34.86 -6.08
C ARG A 29 7.54 33.39 -5.70
N ILE A 30 7.84 32.48 -6.63
CA ILE A 30 7.83 31.04 -6.40
C ILE A 30 9.07 30.64 -5.59
N VAL A 31 10.21 31.26 -5.87
CA VAL A 31 11.45 31.08 -5.10
C VAL A 31 11.26 31.58 -3.66
N ALA A 32 10.66 32.75 -3.46
CA ALA A 32 10.37 33.27 -2.11
C ALA A 32 9.42 32.34 -1.32
N PHE A 33 8.40 31.78 -1.98
CA PHE A 33 7.49 30.80 -1.37
C PHE A 33 8.22 29.51 -0.99
N ALA A 34 9.05 28.97 -1.88
CA ALA A 34 9.83 27.77 -1.61
C ALA A 34 10.77 27.94 -0.40
N THR A 35 11.44 29.09 -0.30
CA THR A 35 12.27 29.45 0.85
C THR A 35 11.45 29.53 2.14
N ALA A 36 10.23 30.09 2.10
CA ALA A 36 9.35 30.21 3.27
C ALA A 36 8.87 28.84 3.80
N ILE A 37 8.65 27.87 2.92
CA ILE A 37 8.27 26.50 3.30
C ILE A 37 9.48 25.58 3.52
N ARG A 38 10.71 26.12 3.50
CA ARG A 38 11.97 25.37 3.61
C ARG A 38 12.07 24.21 2.60
N SER A 39 11.53 24.42 1.40
CA SER A 39 11.54 23.45 0.31
C SER A 39 12.42 23.93 -0.83
N GLU A 40 12.93 23.00 -1.63
CA GLU A 40 13.79 23.33 -2.76
C GLU A 40 12.99 24.05 -3.86
N PRO A 41 13.41 25.27 -4.28
CA PRO A 41 12.65 26.08 -5.25
C PRO A 41 12.33 25.37 -6.56
N ARG A 42 13.22 24.49 -7.04
CA ARG A 42 13.03 23.74 -8.28
C ARG A 42 11.83 22.79 -8.22
N LEU A 43 11.59 22.16 -7.07
CA LEU A 43 10.46 21.23 -6.90
C LEU A 43 9.13 21.98 -6.94
N VAL A 44 9.07 23.15 -6.31
CA VAL A 44 7.89 24.01 -6.30
C VAL A 44 7.60 24.58 -7.70
N ILE A 45 8.64 25.03 -8.41
CA ILE A 45 8.51 25.53 -9.79
C ILE A 45 8.00 24.43 -10.72
N ASN A 46 8.57 23.23 -10.65
CA ASN A 46 8.15 22.10 -11.48
C ASN A 46 6.69 21.70 -11.18
N TYR A 47 6.31 21.65 -9.90
CA TYR A 47 4.93 21.34 -9.50
C TYR A 47 3.93 22.37 -10.05
N VAL A 48 4.25 23.68 -9.96
CA VAL A 48 3.38 24.74 -10.48
C VAL A 48 3.26 24.69 -12.00
N ARG A 49 4.36 24.43 -12.72
CA ARG A 49 4.36 24.28 -14.19
C ARG A 49 3.56 23.07 -14.65
N GLN A 50 3.76 21.92 -14.00
CA GLN A 50 3.04 20.69 -14.33
C GLN A 50 1.53 20.86 -14.11
N ARG A 51 1.12 21.49 -13.01
CA ARG A 51 -0.30 21.72 -12.72
C ARG A 51 -0.96 22.73 -13.67
N ARG A 52 -0.23 23.75 -14.14
CA ARG A 52 -0.72 24.65 -15.20
C ARG A 52 -0.92 23.93 -16.53
N ASN A 53 0.04 23.10 -16.93
CA ASN A 53 -0.07 22.33 -18.18
C ASN A 53 -1.24 21.34 -18.13
N SER A 54 -1.50 20.72 -16.98
CA SER A 54 -2.67 19.86 -16.78
C SER A 54 -3.99 20.63 -16.89
N ASN A 55 -4.07 21.83 -16.32
CA ASN A 55 -5.27 22.67 -16.43
C ASN A 55 -5.48 23.22 -17.86
N ASP A 56 -4.41 23.55 -18.58
CA ASP A 56 -4.50 24.02 -19.97
C ASP A 56 -4.93 22.90 -20.92
N THR A 57 -4.54 21.66 -20.62
CA THR A 57 -5.00 20.45 -21.33
C THR A 57 -6.49 20.19 -21.08
N MET A 58 -6.96 20.34 -19.84
CA MET A 58 -8.37 20.18 -19.48
C MET A 58 -9.26 21.28 -20.08
N LYS A 59 -8.73 22.51 -20.22
CA LYS A 59 -9.46 23.62 -20.84
C LYS A 59 -9.62 23.43 -22.36
N ARG A 60 -8.60 22.93 -23.05
CA ARG A 60 -8.66 22.61 -24.50
C ARG A 60 -9.62 21.46 -24.81
N ILE A 61 -9.76 20.48 -23.91
CA ILE A 61 -10.73 19.38 -24.07
C ILE A 61 -12.17 19.87 -23.89
N ALA A 62 -12.39 20.92 -23.09
CA ALA A 62 -13.71 21.50 -22.84
C ALA A 62 -14.18 22.45 -23.96
N GLU A 63 -13.27 23.09 -24.69
CA GLU A 63 -13.60 24.03 -25.77
C GLU A 63 -13.91 23.32 -27.12
N ASP A 64 -13.56 22.03 -27.26
CA ASP A 64 -13.75 21.23 -28.49
C ASP A 64 -15.11 20.48 -28.56
N GLN A 65 -15.99 20.62 -27.56
CA GLN A 65 -17.27 19.87 -27.50
C GLN A 65 -18.52 20.65 -27.95
N ASP A 66 -18.39 21.92 -28.34
CA ASP A 66 -19.53 22.73 -28.81
C ASP A 66 -19.34 23.12 -30.29
N THR A 67 -19.66 22.21 -31.22
CA THR A 67 -20.20 22.52 -32.56
C THR A 67 -20.51 21.22 -33.32
N GLU A 68 -21.78 20.80 -33.31
CA GLU A 68 -22.30 19.82 -34.28
C GLU A 68 -22.76 20.53 -35.56
N GLU A 69 -22.19 20.13 -36.69
CA GLU A 69 -22.89 20.11 -37.98
C GLU A 69 -22.26 19.02 -38.89
N SER A 70 -23.06 18.04 -39.32
CA SER A 70 -22.72 17.04 -40.37
C SER A 70 -23.34 17.50 -41.71
N PRO A 71 -22.97 17.01 -42.95
CA PRO A 71 -22.17 15.83 -43.38
C PRO A 71 -21.22 16.19 -44.61
N PRO A 72 -20.68 15.30 -45.50
CA PRO A 72 -20.79 13.84 -45.63
C PRO A 72 -19.49 13.03 -45.84
N ARG A 73 -19.56 11.77 -45.34
CA ARG A 73 -19.10 10.49 -45.94
C ARG A 73 -17.87 10.52 -46.86
N SER A 74 -16.68 10.32 -46.28
CA SER A 74 -15.58 9.61 -46.95
C SER A 74 -14.76 8.82 -45.91
N GLY A 75 -14.13 7.73 -46.36
CA GLY A 75 -13.79 6.53 -45.59
C GLY A 75 -13.21 6.73 -44.19
N LYS A 76 -13.83 6.06 -43.20
CA LYS A 76 -13.27 5.87 -41.87
C LYS A 76 -11.92 5.14 -42.01
N LYS A 77 -10.82 5.85 -41.82
CA LYS A 77 -9.64 5.23 -41.19
C LYS A 77 -9.99 5.15 -39.71
N GLU A 78 -10.47 3.99 -39.31
CA GLU A 78 -10.63 3.64 -37.90
C GLU A 78 -9.25 3.77 -37.26
N ASN A 79 -9.09 4.75 -36.37
CA ASN A 79 -7.96 4.74 -35.43
C ASN A 79 -8.11 3.44 -34.62
N PRO A 80 -7.07 2.58 -34.56
CA PRO A 80 -7.18 1.32 -33.83
C PRO A 80 -7.36 1.64 -32.35
N THR A 81 -8.49 1.18 -31.82
CA THR A 81 -8.74 1.01 -30.39
C THR A 81 -7.50 0.38 -29.75
N PRO A 82 -6.94 0.91 -28.65
CA PRO A 82 -5.81 0.26 -27.98
C PRO A 82 -6.27 -1.16 -27.60
N GLU A 83 -5.57 -2.17 -28.09
CA GLU A 83 -5.90 -3.56 -27.79
C GLU A 83 -6.00 -3.76 -26.26
N PRO A 84 -6.96 -4.56 -25.78
CA PRO A 84 -7.09 -4.84 -24.35
C PRO A 84 -5.77 -5.41 -23.83
N TYR A 85 -5.28 -4.86 -22.71
CA TYR A 85 -4.05 -5.32 -22.09
C TYR A 85 -4.09 -6.83 -21.85
N THR A 86 -3.05 -7.53 -22.32
CA THR A 86 -2.79 -8.92 -21.92
C THR A 86 -1.32 -9.04 -21.52
N LEU A 87 -1.04 -9.94 -20.57
CA LEU A 87 0.35 -10.22 -20.16
C LEU A 87 1.20 -10.66 -21.36
N ALA A 88 0.60 -11.40 -22.30
CA ALA A 88 1.23 -11.87 -23.53
C ALA A 88 1.59 -10.72 -24.48
N THR A 89 0.69 -9.75 -24.69
CA THR A 89 0.97 -8.60 -25.57
C THR A 89 2.01 -7.65 -24.98
N ALA A 90 1.95 -7.42 -23.66
CA ALA A 90 2.93 -6.58 -22.95
C ALA A 90 4.34 -7.21 -22.93
N ASN A 91 4.43 -8.54 -22.86
CA ASN A 91 5.70 -9.26 -22.77
C ASN A 91 6.00 -10.11 -24.01
N LYS A 92 5.60 -9.63 -25.20
CA LYS A 92 5.82 -10.34 -26.49
C LYS A 92 7.28 -10.63 -26.84
N HIS A 93 8.22 -9.96 -26.17
CA HIS A 93 9.66 -10.16 -26.32
C HIS A 93 10.15 -11.44 -25.61
N LEU A 94 9.34 -12.00 -24.70
CA LEU A 94 9.69 -13.24 -24.01
C LEU A 94 9.44 -14.46 -24.91
N PRO A 95 10.20 -15.55 -24.71
CA PRO A 95 9.92 -16.84 -25.34
C PRO A 95 8.48 -17.31 -25.06
N PRO A 96 7.80 -17.93 -26.04
CA PRO A 96 6.42 -18.38 -25.88
C PRO A 96 6.25 -19.45 -24.80
N THR A 97 7.31 -20.15 -24.41
CA THR A 97 7.33 -21.13 -23.31
C THR A 97 7.24 -20.48 -21.93
N ILE A 98 7.67 -19.23 -21.78
CA ILE A 98 7.73 -18.53 -20.50
C ILE A 98 6.38 -17.92 -20.12
N LEU A 99 5.62 -17.39 -21.08
CA LEU A 99 4.34 -16.73 -20.81
C LEU A 99 3.36 -17.60 -19.99
N PRO A 100 3.11 -18.88 -20.32
CA PRO A 100 2.24 -19.74 -19.51
C PRO A 100 2.74 -19.95 -18.08
N ILE A 101 4.06 -19.93 -17.87
CA ILE A 101 4.66 -20.07 -16.55
C ILE A 101 4.34 -18.83 -15.70
N VAL A 102 4.47 -17.63 -16.28
CA VAL A 102 4.14 -16.37 -15.59
C VAL A 102 2.65 -16.29 -15.28
N GLU A 103 1.77 -16.62 -16.23
CA GLU A 103 0.33 -16.62 -16.02
C GLU A 103 -0.09 -17.61 -14.92
N ARG A 104 0.52 -18.81 -14.90
CA ARG A 104 0.31 -19.81 -13.85
C ARG A 104 0.78 -19.30 -12.49
N TYR A 105 1.92 -18.62 -12.43
CA TYR A 105 2.43 -18.00 -11.20
C TYR A 105 1.46 -16.96 -10.65
N VAL A 106 1.04 -16.01 -11.49
CA VAL A 106 0.10 -14.93 -11.14
C VAL A 106 -1.25 -15.49 -10.69
N SER A 107 -1.76 -16.52 -11.36
CA SER A 107 -2.98 -17.22 -10.96
C SER A 107 -2.81 -18.01 -9.65
N GLY A 108 -1.59 -18.47 -9.36
CA GLY A 108 -1.23 -19.16 -8.14
C GLY A 108 -1.20 -18.26 -6.90
N CYS A 109 -0.85 -16.97 -7.04
CA CYS A 109 -0.73 -16.02 -5.92
C CYS A 109 -2.00 -15.91 -5.06
N ARG A 110 -3.18 -15.95 -5.68
CA ARG A 110 -4.48 -15.86 -4.99
C ARG A 110 -4.90 -17.14 -4.28
N ARG A 111 -4.22 -18.27 -4.54
CA ARG A 111 -4.57 -19.54 -3.88
C ARG A 111 -4.33 -19.43 -2.38
N ARG A 112 -5.31 -19.88 -1.61
CA ARG A 112 -5.22 -19.93 -0.16
C ARG A 112 -4.11 -20.91 0.22
N ARG A 113 -2.99 -20.37 0.72
CA ARG A 113 -1.91 -21.20 1.26
C ARG A 113 -2.37 -21.84 2.56
N SER A 114 -1.99 -23.10 2.78
CA SER A 114 -2.23 -23.79 4.05
C SER A 114 -1.73 -22.94 5.21
N GLN A 115 -2.49 -22.93 6.31
CA GLN A 115 -2.07 -22.25 7.53
C GLN A 115 -0.88 -22.97 8.20
N ASN A 116 -0.73 -24.27 7.92
CA ASN A 116 0.27 -25.15 8.52
C ASN A 116 1.38 -25.51 7.52
N ASP A 117 1.73 -24.62 6.59
CA ASP A 117 2.83 -24.87 5.64
C ASP A 117 4.22 -24.84 6.28
N GLY A 118 4.31 -24.73 7.61
CA GLY A 118 5.54 -24.63 8.39
C GLY A 118 6.35 -23.35 8.13
N ARG A 119 5.91 -22.49 7.21
CA ARG A 119 6.65 -21.30 6.76
C ARG A 119 6.31 -20.05 7.59
N ARG A 120 5.26 -20.12 8.41
CA ARG A 120 4.81 -19.04 9.30
C ARG A 120 5.30 -19.33 10.71
N SER A 121 6.50 -18.84 11.06
CA SER A 121 7.07 -19.01 12.40
C SER A 121 6.28 -18.27 13.49
N VAL A 122 5.61 -17.16 13.13
CA VAL A 122 4.83 -16.33 14.06
C VAL A 122 3.59 -15.78 13.34
N ASN A 123 2.40 -16.27 13.69
CA ASN A 123 1.12 -15.78 13.14
C ASN A 123 0.35 -14.94 14.19
N THR A 124 0.96 -13.85 14.64
CA THR A 124 0.42 -13.01 15.72
C THR A 124 0.56 -11.54 15.38
N GLY A 125 -0.40 -10.72 15.81
CA GLY A 125 -0.35 -9.26 15.69
C GLY A 125 -1.66 -8.67 15.16
N PRO A 126 -1.77 -7.32 15.18
CA PRO A 126 -3.01 -6.62 14.86
C PRO A 126 -3.31 -6.61 13.35
N TYR A 127 -2.28 -6.63 12.51
CA TYR A 127 -2.41 -6.52 11.06
C TYR A 127 -2.74 -7.87 10.43
N ARG A 128 -4.00 -8.08 10.06
CA ARG A 128 -4.51 -9.34 9.48
C ARG A 128 -4.60 -9.25 7.95
N CYS A 129 -4.29 -10.34 7.26
CA CYS A 129 -4.45 -10.45 5.82
C CYS A 129 -5.93 -10.25 5.42
N THR A 130 -6.17 -9.42 4.41
CA THR A 130 -7.53 -9.08 3.95
C THR A 130 -8.09 -10.05 2.91
N PHE A 131 -7.22 -10.85 2.27
CA PHE A 131 -7.60 -11.92 1.32
C PHE A 131 -8.08 -13.22 2.01
N GLY A 132 -8.31 -13.18 3.32
CA GLY A 132 -8.91 -14.31 4.04
C GLY A 132 -7.98 -15.53 4.21
N CYS A 133 -6.66 -15.37 4.10
CA CYS A 133 -5.71 -16.47 4.36
C CYS A 133 -5.48 -16.71 5.87
N GLY A 134 -5.91 -15.79 6.73
CA GLY A 134 -5.79 -15.88 8.19
C GLY A 134 -4.39 -15.56 8.74
N TYR A 135 -3.48 -15.04 7.90
CA TYR A 135 -2.18 -14.58 8.34
C TYR A 135 -2.26 -13.24 9.08
N ARG A 136 -1.39 -13.06 10.06
CA ARG A 136 -1.29 -11.90 10.94
C ARG A 136 0.18 -11.54 11.10
N THR A 137 0.45 -10.24 11.13
CA THR A 137 1.80 -9.71 11.32
C THR A 137 1.82 -8.68 12.45
N LYS A 138 3.00 -8.48 13.04
CA LYS A 138 3.22 -7.50 14.10
C LYS A 138 3.45 -6.09 13.57
N ARG A 139 3.87 -5.93 12.31
CA ARG A 139 4.26 -4.65 11.69
C ARG A 139 3.47 -4.41 10.40
N ALA A 140 3.06 -3.17 10.18
CA ALA A 140 2.33 -2.74 8.98
C ALA A 140 3.10 -3.04 7.68
N PHE A 141 4.43 -2.86 7.68
CA PHE A 141 5.27 -3.16 6.52
C PHE A 141 5.23 -4.65 6.14
N ASP A 142 5.28 -5.55 7.13
CA ASP A 142 5.22 -6.99 6.89
C ASP A 142 3.84 -7.42 6.38
N TRP A 143 2.77 -6.77 6.86
CA TRP A 143 1.42 -6.97 6.34
C TRP A 143 1.30 -6.57 4.88
N ARG A 144 1.73 -5.35 4.50
CA ARG A 144 1.66 -4.89 3.11
C ARG A 144 2.44 -5.81 2.18
N ARG A 145 3.67 -6.16 2.58
CA ARG A 145 4.53 -7.13 1.90
C ARG A 145 3.88 -8.51 1.74
N HIS A 146 3.04 -8.91 2.70
CA HIS A 146 2.29 -10.15 2.64
C HIS A 146 1.10 -10.05 1.68
N GLU A 147 0.35 -8.95 1.69
CA GLU A 147 -0.77 -8.72 0.76
C GLU A 147 -0.31 -8.79 -0.70
N GLU A 148 0.90 -8.29 -1.00
CA GLU A 148 1.53 -8.40 -2.33
C GLU A 148 1.74 -9.86 -2.78
N THR A 149 1.76 -10.83 -1.86
CA THR A 149 1.84 -12.26 -2.23
C THR A 149 0.53 -12.83 -2.75
N HIS A 150 -0.59 -12.15 -2.45
CA HIS A 150 -1.90 -12.49 -3.00
C HIS A 150 -2.17 -11.71 -4.28
N GLU A 151 -1.90 -10.40 -4.23
CA GLU A 151 -2.01 -9.51 -5.38
C GLU A 151 -0.65 -8.89 -5.70
N PRO A 152 0.17 -9.53 -6.56
CA PRO A 152 1.47 -9.01 -6.92
C PRO A 152 1.31 -7.62 -7.54
N GLN A 153 2.20 -6.69 -7.21
CA GLN A 153 2.23 -5.36 -7.83
C GLN A 153 3.32 -5.25 -8.90
N GLU A 154 4.35 -6.08 -8.78
CA GLU A 154 5.47 -6.17 -9.69
C GLU A 154 5.87 -7.65 -9.83
N LEU A 155 6.48 -8.00 -10.97
CA LEU A 155 7.00 -9.33 -11.25
C LEU A 155 8.43 -9.22 -11.81
N TRP A 156 9.30 -10.12 -11.36
CA TRP A 156 10.67 -10.24 -11.84
C TRP A 156 10.94 -11.66 -12.30
N LEU A 157 11.32 -11.79 -13.56
CA LEU A 157 11.80 -13.00 -14.20
C LEU A 157 13.31 -12.86 -14.41
N CYS A 158 14.12 -13.71 -13.80
CA CYS A 158 15.56 -13.64 -14.00
C CYS A 158 15.91 -13.93 -15.47
N ASP A 159 16.46 -12.92 -16.15
CA ASP A 159 16.87 -13.01 -17.55
C ASP A 159 17.91 -14.13 -17.77
N ILE A 160 18.86 -14.28 -16.84
CA ILE A 160 19.91 -15.32 -16.92
C ILE A 160 19.29 -16.72 -16.79
N CYS A 161 18.40 -16.95 -15.82
CA CYS A 161 17.70 -18.23 -15.70
C CYS A 161 16.76 -18.48 -16.88
N GLY A 162 16.06 -17.46 -17.37
CA GLY A 162 15.14 -17.58 -18.51
C GLY A 162 15.84 -17.98 -19.80
N GLN A 163 17.08 -17.53 -19.99
CA GLN A 163 17.93 -17.93 -21.12
C GLN A 163 18.52 -19.34 -20.95
N THR A 164 18.80 -19.77 -19.71
CA THR A 164 19.43 -21.06 -19.42
C THR A 164 18.42 -22.22 -19.37
N ASP A 165 17.26 -22.00 -18.73
CA ASP A 165 16.19 -22.99 -18.57
C ASP A 165 14.82 -22.33 -18.72
N SER A 166 14.27 -22.39 -19.94
CA SER A 166 12.97 -21.80 -20.27
C SER A 166 11.77 -22.55 -19.66
N HIS A 167 11.96 -23.77 -19.15
CA HIS A 167 10.89 -24.57 -18.55
C HIS A 167 10.73 -24.31 -17.05
N ASN A 168 11.78 -23.84 -16.38
CA ASN A 168 11.75 -23.53 -14.96
C ASN A 168 12.57 -22.27 -14.59
N PRO A 169 12.24 -21.10 -15.16
CA PRO A 169 12.95 -19.88 -14.85
C PRO A 169 12.65 -19.39 -13.44
N PHE A 170 13.59 -18.64 -12.84
CA PHE A 170 13.36 -18.01 -11.56
C PHE A 170 12.39 -16.82 -11.72
N LEU A 171 11.20 -16.94 -11.14
CA LEU A 171 10.14 -15.93 -11.16
C LEU A 171 9.70 -15.60 -9.73
N VAL A 172 9.63 -14.31 -9.42
CA VAL A 172 9.19 -13.84 -8.10
C VAL A 172 8.47 -12.49 -8.21
N ASN A 173 7.58 -12.20 -7.28
CA ASN A 173 6.85 -10.93 -7.18
C ASN A 173 7.45 -9.97 -6.15
N ARG A 174 8.70 -10.19 -5.71
CA ARG A 174 9.32 -9.40 -4.65
C ARG A 174 10.78 -9.08 -4.95
N LYS A 175 11.06 -7.77 -5.02
CA LYS A 175 12.38 -7.20 -5.35
C LYS A 175 13.53 -7.75 -4.52
N ASP A 176 13.37 -7.81 -3.19
CA ASP A 176 14.41 -8.31 -2.28
C ASP A 176 14.73 -9.81 -2.50
N LYS A 177 13.73 -10.62 -2.86
CA LYS A 177 13.92 -12.04 -3.16
C LYS A 177 14.60 -12.24 -4.49
N PHE A 178 14.28 -11.38 -5.46
CA PHE A 178 14.97 -11.34 -6.73
C PHE A 178 16.45 -10.98 -6.55
N LEU A 179 16.74 -9.87 -5.87
CA LEU A 179 18.13 -9.43 -5.60
C LEU A 179 18.93 -10.49 -4.84
N LYS A 180 18.33 -11.14 -3.84
CA LYS A 180 18.97 -12.26 -3.13
C LYS A 180 19.28 -13.43 -4.05
N HIS A 181 18.35 -13.80 -4.95
CA HIS A 181 18.60 -14.86 -5.92
C HIS A 181 19.76 -14.51 -6.85
N VAL A 182 19.81 -13.28 -7.37
CA VAL A 182 20.92 -12.85 -8.25
C VAL A 182 22.24 -12.88 -7.49
N ALA A 183 22.29 -12.38 -6.25
CA ALA A 183 23.49 -12.44 -5.43
C ALA A 183 23.95 -13.88 -5.11
N ASP A 184 23.00 -14.79 -4.83
CA ASP A 184 23.31 -16.18 -4.43
C ASP A 184 23.63 -17.10 -5.64
N LYS A 185 23.00 -16.87 -6.81
CA LYS A 185 23.06 -17.76 -7.99
C LYS A 185 23.80 -17.19 -9.19
N HIS A 186 23.99 -15.88 -9.23
CA HIS A 186 24.63 -15.13 -10.32
C HIS A 186 25.64 -14.12 -9.73
N ALA A 187 26.49 -14.57 -8.81
CA ALA A 187 27.42 -13.72 -8.06
C ALA A 187 28.38 -12.91 -8.94
N GLU A 188 28.61 -13.35 -10.18
CA GLU A 188 29.49 -12.69 -11.16
C GLU A 188 28.86 -11.46 -11.82
N VAL A 189 27.54 -11.25 -11.65
CA VAL A 189 26.81 -10.15 -12.29
C VAL A 189 26.25 -9.21 -11.22
N ALA A 190 26.44 -7.91 -11.41
CA ALA A 190 25.89 -6.89 -10.53
C ALA A 190 24.34 -6.95 -10.54
N ALA A 191 23.73 -7.11 -9.36
CA ALA A 191 22.29 -7.30 -9.23
C ALA A 191 21.46 -6.14 -9.82
N ASP A 192 21.98 -4.91 -9.73
CA ASP A 192 21.36 -3.72 -10.28
C ASP A 192 21.36 -3.69 -11.82
N ALA A 193 22.29 -4.39 -12.48
CA ALA A 193 22.31 -4.48 -13.94
C ALA A 193 21.27 -5.48 -14.48
N VAL A 194 20.91 -6.47 -13.66
CA VAL A 194 19.99 -7.57 -14.05
C VAL A 194 18.55 -7.18 -13.76
N ILE A 195 18.30 -6.33 -12.76
CA ILE A 195 16.95 -6.02 -12.29
C ILE A 195 16.07 -5.35 -13.35
N ASP A 196 16.61 -4.41 -14.11
CA ASP A 196 15.85 -3.65 -15.11
C ASP A 196 15.46 -4.54 -16.30
N LYS A 197 16.36 -5.45 -16.72
CA LYS A 197 16.08 -6.43 -17.77
C LYS A 197 15.12 -7.53 -17.34
N SER A 198 15.10 -7.81 -16.03
CA SER A 198 14.31 -8.89 -15.45
C SER A 198 12.92 -8.44 -15.01
N LYS A 199 12.61 -7.15 -15.04
CA LYS A 199 11.29 -6.63 -14.66
C LYS A 199 10.29 -6.90 -15.78
N LEU A 200 9.19 -7.57 -15.45
CA LEU A 200 8.11 -7.82 -16.41
C LEU A 200 7.13 -6.64 -16.43
N GLU A 201 6.63 -6.33 -17.62
CA GLU A 201 5.49 -5.42 -17.77
C GLU A 201 4.25 -6.14 -17.26
N PHE A 202 3.75 -5.70 -16.10
CA PHE A 202 2.68 -6.37 -15.38
C PHE A 202 1.70 -5.35 -14.83
N VAL A 203 0.45 -5.43 -15.27
CA VAL A 203 -0.69 -4.71 -14.67
C VAL A 203 -1.39 -5.64 -13.67
N PRO A 204 -1.40 -5.29 -12.37
CA PRO A 204 -2.09 -6.06 -11.32
C PRO A 204 -3.59 -6.18 -11.54
N ARG A 205 -4.22 -7.21 -10.98
CA ARG A 205 -5.68 -7.32 -10.91
C ARG A 205 -6.17 -6.39 -9.80
N THR A 206 -6.82 -5.31 -10.20
CA THR A 206 -7.23 -4.21 -9.32
C THR A 206 -8.51 -4.54 -8.54
N GLU A 207 -8.43 -5.48 -7.60
CA GLU A 207 -9.40 -5.51 -6.49
C GLU A 207 -9.03 -4.43 -5.48
N LEU A 208 -9.31 -3.17 -5.84
CA LEU A 208 -8.95 -1.99 -5.07
C LEU A 208 -9.95 -1.66 -3.94
N GLY A 209 -11.02 -2.44 -3.83
CA GLY A 209 -12.00 -2.32 -2.76
C GLY A 209 -11.44 -2.72 -1.39
N CYS A 210 -11.73 -1.91 -0.38
CA CYS A 210 -11.48 -2.25 1.01
C CYS A 210 -12.44 -3.35 1.49
N ARG A 211 -11.92 -4.43 2.07
CA ARG A 211 -12.75 -5.55 2.55
C ARG A 211 -13.54 -5.23 3.82
N TYR A 212 -13.21 -4.15 4.53
CA TYR A 212 -13.89 -3.74 5.77
C TYR A 212 -15.08 -2.83 5.52
N CYS A 213 -14.94 -1.84 4.63
CA CYS A 213 -15.97 -0.83 4.37
C CYS A 213 -16.44 -0.75 2.91
N GLY A 214 -15.79 -1.45 1.98
CA GLY A 214 -16.13 -1.43 0.56
C GLY A 214 -15.59 -0.24 -0.23
N GLU A 215 -14.87 0.70 0.40
CA GLU A 215 -14.31 1.87 -0.29
C GLU A 215 -13.36 1.46 -1.42
N GLU A 216 -13.60 1.99 -2.62
CA GLU A 216 -12.74 1.79 -3.78
C GLU A 216 -11.59 2.79 -3.75
N SER A 217 -10.38 2.30 -3.96
CA SER A 217 -9.17 3.14 -4.06
C SER A 217 -8.74 3.29 -5.52
N ALA A 218 -8.07 4.39 -5.88
CA ALA A 218 -7.54 4.57 -7.23
C ALA A 218 -6.22 3.83 -7.46
N SER A 219 -5.53 3.43 -6.38
CA SER A 219 -4.29 2.65 -6.45
C SER A 219 -4.18 1.64 -5.32
N TRP A 220 -3.31 0.65 -5.51
CA TRP A 220 -2.95 -0.32 -4.47
C TRP A 220 -2.38 0.36 -3.21
N ASP A 221 -1.59 1.42 -3.38
CA ASP A 221 -1.02 2.19 -2.28
C ASP A 221 -2.09 2.91 -1.46
N GLU A 222 -3.08 3.49 -2.12
CA GLU A 222 -4.25 4.07 -1.48
C GLU A 222 -5.05 3.03 -0.72
N ARG A 223 -5.34 1.88 -1.34
CA ARG A 223 -6.01 0.77 -0.67
C ARG A 223 -5.24 0.35 0.57
N CYS A 224 -3.92 0.15 0.46
CA CYS A 224 -3.11 -0.29 1.59
C CYS A 224 -3.14 0.73 2.73
N ARG A 225 -2.99 2.02 2.42
CA ARG A 225 -3.04 3.09 3.43
C ARG A 225 -4.40 3.19 4.09
N HIS A 226 -5.47 3.12 3.30
CA HIS A 226 -6.85 3.10 3.80
C HIS A 226 -7.06 1.93 4.77
N VAL A 227 -6.66 0.72 4.37
CA VAL A 227 -6.80 -0.48 5.21
C VAL A 227 -5.97 -0.39 6.50
N LEU A 228 -4.77 0.20 6.44
CA LEU A 228 -3.98 0.45 7.65
C LEU A 228 -4.71 1.35 8.65
N GLY A 229 -5.49 2.34 8.17
CA GLY A 229 -6.34 3.17 9.02
C GLY A 229 -7.34 2.36 9.86
N HIS A 230 -7.96 1.33 9.28
CA HIS A 230 -8.85 0.43 10.04
C HIS A 230 -8.12 -0.28 11.19
N PHE A 231 -6.88 -0.71 10.98
CA PHE A 231 -6.10 -1.36 12.05
C PHE A 231 -5.67 -0.37 13.14
N GLU A 232 -5.27 0.84 12.75
CA GLU A 232 -4.90 1.90 13.70
C GLU A 232 -6.10 2.30 14.57
N ASP A 233 -7.29 2.45 13.96
CA ASP A 233 -8.54 2.73 14.67
C ASP A 233 -8.91 1.60 15.65
N GLU A 234 -8.75 0.34 15.25
CA GLU A 234 -9.00 -0.81 16.13
C GLU A 234 -8.04 -0.82 17.34
N VAL A 235 -6.76 -0.55 17.10
CA VAL A 235 -5.76 -0.46 18.16
C VAL A 235 -6.07 0.70 19.09
N GLU A 236 -6.39 1.89 18.57
CA GLU A 236 -6.72 3.05 19.37
C GLU A 236 -7.98 2.82 20.23
N LYS A 237 -9.04 2.23 19.65
CA LYS A 237 -10.25 1.85 20.37
C LYS A 237 -9.96 0.83 21.48
N SER A 238 -9.07 -0.13 21.23
CA SER A 238 -8.67 -1.10 22.25
C SER A 238 -7.90 -0.45 23.41
N MET A 239 -7.00 0.50 23.14
CA MET A 239 -6.27 1.24 24.16
C MET A 239 -7.18 2.16 24.98
N LYS A 240 -8.16 2.81 24.35
CA LYS A 240 -9.17 3.63 25.03
C LYS A 240 -10.00 2.80 26.01
N ARG A 241 -10.44 1.60 25.60
CA ARG A 241 -11.17 0.67 26.50
C ARG A 241 -10.34 0.25 27.71
N VAL A 242 -9.05 -0.04 27.52
CA VAL A 242 -8.15 -0.41 28.64
C VAL A 242 -7.97 0.75 29.61
N LYS A 243 -7.84 1.99 29.11
CA LYS A 243 -7.75 3.19 29.96
C LYS A 243 -9.03 3.41 30.78
N VAL A 244 -10.20 3.30 30.16
CA VAL A 244 -11.49 3.43 30.86
C VAL A 244 -11.61 2.40 31.98
N VAL A 245 -11.28 1.13 31.74
CA VAL A 245 -11.30 0.09 32.78
C VAL A 245 -10.32 0.41 33.92
N HIS A 246 -9.13 0.94 33.61
CA HIS A 246 -8.14 1.29 34.63
C HIS A 246 -8.53 2.53 35.45
N GLU A 247 -9.25 3.48 34.83
CA GLU A 247 -9.76 4.69 35.47
C GLU A 247 -11.00 4.38 36.33
N GLU A 248 -11.89 3.51 35.88
CA GLU A 248 -13.03 2.99 36.66
C GLU A 248 -12.56 2.18 37.89
N LEU A 249 -11.45 1.44 37.77
CA LEU A 249 -10.83 0.73 38.91
C LEU A 249 -10.11 1.67 39.89
N HIS A 250 -9.69 2.86 39.47
CA HIS A 250 -9.07 3.86 40.35
C HIS A 250 -10.08 4.81 41.00
N ASN A 251 -11.29 4.98 40.43
CA ASN A 251 -12.31 5.88 40.97
C ASN A 251 -13.30 5.20 41.95
N GLY A 252 -12.97 3.99 42.43
CA GLY A 252 -13.83 3.19 43.31
C GLY A 252 -13.14 2.72 44.59
N ARG A 253 -12.84 3.64 45.52
CA ARG A 253 -12.96 3.53 47.01
C ARG A 253 -12.01 4.48 47.76
N GLU A 254 -12.56 5.54 48.35
CA GLU A 254 -12.21 5.88 49.74
C GLU A 254 -13.01 4.94 50.64
N VAL A 255 -12.31 4.04 51.35
CA VAL A 255 -12.87 3.35 52.53
C VAL A 255 -12.08 3.84 53.72
N VAL A 256 -12.78 4.56 54.60
CA VAL A 256 -12.34 5.06 55.90
C VAL A 256 -11.99 3.86 56.81
N PRO A 257 -10.94 3.94 57.65
CA PRO A 257 -10.55 2.84 58.53
C PRO A 257 -11.50 2.69 59.72
N GLY A 258 -11.96 1.45 59.98
CA GLY A 258 -12.81 1.10 61.11
C GLY A 258 -12.38 -0.21 61.76
N GLU A 259 -11.65 -0.05 62.86
CA GLU A 259 -11.39 -0.87 64.05
C GLU A 259 -11.58 -2.41 64.06
N CYS A 260 -10.61 -3.05 64.71
CA CYS A 260 -10.55 -4.47 65.05
C CYS A 260 -11.59 -4.89 66.11
N SER A 261 -12.13 -6.10 65.97
CA SER A 261 -12.40 -6.98 67.12
C SER A 261 -12.39 -8.45 66.71
N ASN A 262 -11.54 -9.22 67.42
CA ASN A 262 -11.41 -10.68 67.38
C ASN A 262 -12.72 -11.40 67.72
N VAL A 263 -13.00 -12.53 67.05
CA VAL A 263 -13.50 -13.75 67.71
C VAL A 263 -12.94 -14.99 67.00
N ALA A 264 -12.39 -15.91 67.79
CA ALA A 264 -11.80 -17.17 67.40
C ALA A 264 -12.85 -18.28 67.16
N SER A 265 -12.52 -19.26 66.31
CA SER A 265 -12.74 -20.73 66.45
C SER A 265 -12.50 -21.38 65.08
N SER A 266 -11.37 -22.08 64.88
CA SER A 266 -11.24 -23.55 65.02
C SER A 266 -12.15 -24.34 64.09
N GLU A 267 -11.59 -24.96 63.04
CA GLU A 267 -11.52 -26.42 62.93
C GLU A 267 -10.66 -26.89 61.74
N LYS A 268 -9.84 -27.90 62.01
CA LYS A 268 -8.92 -28.60 61.11
C LYS A 268 -9.70 -29.57 60.24
N ILE A 269 -9.35 -29.77 58.96
CA ILE A 269 -9.22 -31.12 58.35
C ILE A 269 -8.11 -31.14 57.28
N ARG A 270 -7.11 -32.00 57.55
CA ARG A 270 -6.05 -32.62 56.72
C ARG A 270 -6.64 -33.32 55.48
N THR A 271 -6.07 -33.34 54.28
CA THR A 271 -4.99 -34.18 53.70
C THR A 271 -5.38 -34.28 52.21
N GLY A 272 -4.53 -34.15 51.20
CA GLY A 272 -3.40 -35.00 50.90
C GLY A 272 -3.19 -34.98 49.37
N VAL A 273 -1.93 -34.88 48.96
CA VAL A 273 -1.43 -35.08 47.60
C VAL A 273 -1.43 -36.59 47.30
N PRO A 274 -1.53 -37.01 46.04
CA PRO A 274 -0.36 -37.68 45.48
C PRO A 274 -0.03 -37.28 44.03
N ASP A 275 1.27 -37.16 43.79
CA ASP A 275 1.94 -37.36 42.50
C ASP A 275 1.52 -38.68 41.86
N ILE A 276 1.35 -38.73 40.53
CA ILE A 276 1.82 -39.86 39.71
C ILE A 276 2.26 -39.34 38.32
N LEU A 277 3.56 -39.51 38.07
CA LEU A 277 4.22 -39.58 36.77
C LEU A 277 3.72 -40.80 35.97
N ASN A 278 3.48 -40.62 34.68
CA ASN A 278 4.06 -41.47 33.62
C ASN A 278 4.00 -40.76 32.27
#